data_AF-A0A9E2CMB2-F1
#
_entry.id   AF-A0A9E2CMB2-F1
#
_cell.length_a   1.000
_cell.length_b   1.000
_cell.length_c   1.000
_cell.angle_alpha   90.00
_cell.angle_beta   90.00
_cell.angle_gamma   90.00
#
_symmetry.space_group_name_H-M   'P 1'
#
loop_
_entity.id
_entity.type
_entity.pdbx_description
1 polymer ?
#
loop_
_entity_poly.entity_id
_entity_poly.type
_entity_poly.pdbx_seq_one_letter_code
_entity_poly.pdbx_strand_id
1 'polypeptide(L)'
;VLRLRDQLAAQLQAGIPDLLRNSPVSGSPHILNVSVPGVDGESLRASLPDLLFSSGSACSSATREPSFVLRALGHDDPLADASLRLSLGEGSCDAEVQAGAARIIAAATRLRDFAAGLPPPAVTGLDNLYGYSPAVWQRFCAADAVGSLAGEGVHAAKATSRADGAWLEIGVQITQERVVAARYRGVGCPVTLAAGQWFAEQITGADVSTLQRPWLLDVRNALEIAPEKSHCAVMVDDLARALWSTPP
;
A
#
# COMPACT_ATOMS: atom_id res chain seq x y z
N VAL A 1 24.19 -10.04 -20.53
CA VAL A 1 23.65 -8.67 -20.35
C VAL A 1 22.91 -8.13 -21.58
N LEU A 2 23.51 -8.08 -22.78
CA LEU A 2 22.82 -7.62 -24.02
C LEU A 2 21.46 -8.31 -24.26
N ARG A 3 21.45 -9.65 -24.18
CA ARG A 3 20.22 -10.47 -24.27
C ARG A 3 19.12 -10.01 -23.30
N LEU A 4 19.49 -9.70 -22.05
CA LEU A 4 18.55 -9.27 -21.01
C LEU A 4 17.99 -7.87 -21.30
N ARG A 5 18.84 -6.95 -21.78
CA ARG A 5 18.42 -5.61 -22.22
C ARG A 5 17.40 -5.70 -23.35
N ASP A 6 17.68 -6.55 -24.34
CA ASP A 6 16.81 -6.69 -25.51
C ASP A 6 15.50 -7.40 -25.15
N GLN A 7 15.55 -8.39 -24.24
CA GLN A 7 14.35 -9.00 -23.67
C GLN A 7 13.49 -7.99 -22.92
N LEU A 8 14.09 -7.17 -22.06
CA LEU A 8 13.39 -6.10 -21.34
C LEU A 8 12.73 -5.12 -22.30
N ALA A 9 13.47 -4.65 -23.32
CA ALA A 9 12.96 -3.74 -24.32
C ALA A 9 11.78 -4.34 -25.09
N ALA A 10 11.88 -5.61 -25.51
CA ALA A 10 10.82 -6.30 -26.24
C ALA A 10 9.55 -6.46 -25.38
N GLN A 11 9.69 -6.83 -24.11
CA GLN A 11 8.55 -6.98 -23.19
C GLN A 11 7.86 -5.64 -22.92
N LEU A 12 8.65 -4.58 -22.67
CA LEU A 12 8.09 -3.24 -22.45
C LEU A 12 7.38 -2.72 -23.70
N GLN A 13 7.95 -2.90 -24.90
CA GLN A 13 7.29 -2.48 -26.16
C GLN A 13 5.99 -3.25 -26.41
N ALA A 14 5.95 -4.55 -26.06
CA ALA A 14 4.74 -5.36 -26.20
C ALA A 14 3.62 -4.91 -25.24
N GLY A 15 3.97 -4.52 -24.01
CA GLY A 15 2.99 -4.06 -23.02
C GLY A 15 2.62 -2.57 -23.11
N ILE A 16 3.50 -1.74 -23.68
CA ILE A 16 3.32 -0.31 -23.90
C ILE A 16 3.63 -0.03 -25.38
N PRO A 17 2.65 -0.18 -26.29
CA PRO A 17 2.91 -0.12 -27.73
C PRO A 17 3.52 1.20 -28.22
N ASP A 18 3.20 2.30 -27.53
CA ASP A 18 3.69 3.65 -27.80
C ASP A 18 4.96 4.01 -27.01
N LEU A 19 5.59 3.04 -26.33
CA LEU A 19 6.85 3.26 -25.62
C LEU A 19 7.92 3.79 -26.58
N LEU A 20 8.63 4.82 -26.14
CA LEU A 20 9.71 5.42 -26.91
C LEU A 20 11.06 4.98 -26.36
N ARG A 21 11.91 4.43 -27.23
CA ARG A 21 13.28 4.08 -26.88
C ARG A 21 14.21 5.26 -27.17
N ASN A 22 14.84 5.77 -26.12
CA ASN A 22 15.73 6.94 -26.18
C ASN A 22 17.18 6.56 -26.54
N SER A 23 17.52 5.27 -26.48
CA SER A 23 18.85 4.75 -26.83
C SER A 23 18.85 3.98 -28.16
N PRO A 24 19.91 4.10 -28.98
CA PRO A 24 20.01 3.31 -30.20
C PRO A 24 20.08 1.80 -29.89
N VAL A 25 19.67 0.98 -30.85
CA VAL A 25 19.74 -0.50 -30.73
C VAL A 25 21.19 -0.96 -30.53
N SER A 26 22.13 -0.33 -31.24
CA SER A 26 23.59 -0.52 -31.13
C SER A 26 24.23 0.20 -29.94
N GLY A 27 23.44 0.85 -29.07
CA GLY A 27 23.94 1.52 -27.87
C GLY A 27 24.46 0.54 -26.81
N SER A 28 24.81 1.07 -25.64
CA SER A 28 25.38 0.30 -24.53
C SER A 28 24.61 -1.01 -24.27
N PRO A 29 25.30 -2.17 -24.20
CA PRO A 29 24.64 -3.48 -24.09
C PRO A 29 23.90 -3.70 -22.77
N HIS A 30 24.10 -2.82 -21.80
CA HIS A 30 23.57 -2.95 -20.44
C HIS A 30 22.65 -1.82 -20.03
N ILE A 31 22.40 -0.84 -20.90
CA ILE A 31 21.53 0.31 -20.60
C ILE A 31 20.34 0.33 -21.54
N LEU A 32 19.15 0.33 -20.96
CA LEU A 32 17.91 0.67 -21.65
C LEU A 32 17.42 2.02 -21.13
N ASN A 33 17.21 2.98 -22.02
CA ASN A 33 16.57 4.25 -21.69
C ASN A 33 15.30 4.37 -22.54
N VAL A 34 14.15 4.50 -21.88
CA VAL A 34 12.84 4.58 -22.51
C VAL A 34 12.02 5.71 -21.88
N SER A 35 11.07 6.26 -22.63
CA SER A 35 10.06 7.19 -22.14
C SER A 35 8.67 6.59 -22.31
N VAL A 36 7.82 6.74 -21.30
CA VAL A 36 6.43 6.26 -21.28
C VAL A 36 5.50 7.44 -21.58
N PRO A 37 4.88 7.53 -22.76
CA PRO A 37 3.97 8.64 -23.04
C PRO A 37 2.71 8.60 -22.17
N GLY A 38 2.06 9.76 -21.96
CA GLY A 38 0.75 9.85 -21.33
C GLY A 38 0.71 9.49 -19.84
N VAL A 39 1.87 9.45 -19.16
CA VAL A 39 1.95 9.31 -17.70
C VAL A 39 2.79 10.44 -17.12
N ASP A 40 2.44 10.86 -15.91
CA ASP A 40 3.24 11.79 -15.11
C ASP A 40 4.47 11.07 -14.53
N GLY A 41 5.66 11.62 -14.70
CA GLY A 41 6.92 10.98 -14.34
C GLY A 41 7.08 10.75 -12.83
N GLU A 42 6.62 11.69 -12.01
CA GLU A 42 6.60 11.57 -10.56
C GLU A 42 5.69 10.42 -10.11
N SER A 43 4.49 10.35 -10.68
CA SER A 43 3.52 9.29 -10.40
C SER A 43 4.01 7.91 -10.85
N LEU A 44 4.71 7.85 -12.00
CA LEU A 44 5.36 6.63 -12.47
C LEU A 44 6.44 6.17 -11.49
N ARG A 45 7.27 7.10 -11.01
CA ARG A 45 8.33 6.80 -10.04
C ARG A 45 7.78 6.33 -8.70
N ALA A 46 6.76 7.01 -8.19
CA ALA A 46 6.08 6.64 -6.96
C ALA A 46 5.39 5.27 -7.05
N SER A 47 5.03 4.83 -8.26
CA SER A 47 4.39 3.53 -8.51
C SER A 47 5.38 2.36 -8.62
N LEU A 48 6.69 2.61 -8.56
CA LEU A 48 7.74 1.60 -8.74
C LEU A 48 8.75 1.57 -7.57
N PRO A 49 8.30 1.45 -6.30
CA PRO A 49 9.18 1.57 -5.13
C PRO A 49 10.26 0.48 -5.04
N ASP A 50 9.97 -0.71 -5.59
CA ASP A 50 10.85 -1.87 -5.52
C ASP A 50 11.77 -2.03 -6.74
N LEU A 51 11.79 -1.04 -7.64
CA LEU A 51 12.63 -1.06 -8.83
C LEU A 51 13.70 0.04 -8.74
N LEU A 52 14.95 -0.34 -8.90
CA LEU A 52 16.07 0.60 -8.96
C LEU A 52 16.24 1.09 -10.41
N PHE A 53 16.02 2.38 -10.63
CA PHE A 53 16.23 3.04 -11.91
C PHE A 53 16.59 4.52 -11.70
N SER A 54 17.05 5.16 -12.77
CA SER A 54 17.24 6.61 -12.79
C SER A 54 16.21 7.26 -13.70
N SER A 55 15.71 8.42 -13.30
CA SER A 55 14.90 9.34 -14.10
C SER A 55 15.61 10.70 -14.15
N GLY A 56 15.44 11.45 -15.24
CA GLY A 56 16.06 12.77 -15.41
C GLY A 56 17.53 12.75 -15.85
N SER A 57 18.21 13.90 -15.66
CA SER A 57 19.63 14.05 -16.00
C SER A 57 20.53 13.62 -14.84
N ALA A 58 21.71 13.08 -15.13
CA ALA A 58 22.60 12.39 -14.18
C ALA A 58 23.03 13.19 -12.92
N CYS A 59 22.66 14.48 -12.78
CA CYS A 59 23.10 15.37 -11.70
C CYS A 59 21.99 16.28 -11.12
N SER A 60 20.70 16.03 -11.36
CA SER A 60 19.62 16.93 -10.89
C SER A 60 19.24 16.74 -9.41
N SER A 61 20.22 16.75 -8.50
CA SER A 61 19.99 16.58 -7.05
C SER A 61 19.36 17.81 -6.37
N ALA A 62 19.28 18.96 -7.06
CA ALA A 62 18.79 20.22 -6.50
C ALA A 62 17.62 20.86 -7.28
N THR A 63 17.42 20.55 -8.55
CA THR A 63 16.38 21.16 -9.40
C THR A 63 15.61 20.09 -10.17
N ARG A 64 14.28 20.09 -10.03
CA ARG A 64 13.32 19.16 -10.66
C ARG A 64 13.12 19.48 -12.14
N GLU A 65 14.19 19.46 -12.93
CA GLU A 65 14.10 19.78 -14.35
C GLU A 65 14.15 18.51 -15.22
N PRO A 66 13.24 18.37 -16.20
CA PRO A 66 13.28 17.27 -17.17
C PRO A 66 14.64 17.16 -17.86
N SER A 67 15.02 15.95 -18.26
CA SER A 67 16.35 15.69 -18.83
C SER A 67 16.65 16.58 -20.04
N PHE A 68 17.66 17.46 -19.92
CA PHE A 68 18.10 18.33 -21.02
C PHE A 68 18.54 17.54 -22.26
N VAL A 69 19.08 16.32 -22.06
CA VAL A 69 19.47 15.43 -23.16
C VAL A 69 18.24 14.94 -23.91
N LEU A 70 17.19 14.52 -23.19
CA LEU A 70 15.96 14.04 -23.83
C LEU A 70 15.25 15.19 -24.57
N ARG A 71 15.27 16.40 -24.00
CA ARG A 71 14.78 17.59 -24.71
C ARG A 71 15.56 17.85 -26.01
N ALA A 72 16.89 17.72 -25.97
CA ALA A 72 17.73 17.86 -27.16
C ALA A 72 17.46 16.76 -28.22
N LEU A 73 16.99 15.58 -27.80
CA LEU A 73 16.51 14.52 -28.68
C LEU A 73 15.10 14.75 -29.22
N GLY A 74 14.45 15.86 -28.84
CA GLY A 74 13.13 16.26 -29.35
C GLY A 74 11.95 15.84 -28.47
N HIS A 75 12.19 15.36 -27.24
CA HIS A 75 11.12 15.11 -26.28
C HIS A 75 10.62 16.43 -25.67
N ASP A 76 9.31 16.53 -25.44
CA ASP A 76 8.75 17.59 -24.61
C ASP A 76 9.01 17.31 -23.11
N ASP A 77 8.75 18.31 -22.27
CA ASP A 77 9.01 18.23 -20.84
C ASP A 77 8.28 17.05 -20.15
N PRO A 78 6.97 16.82 -20.40
CA PRO A 78 6.26 15.67 -19.81
C PRO A 78 6.86 14.32 -20.20
N LEU A 79 7.21 14.13 -21.48
CA LEU A 79 7.77 12.87 -21.97
C LEU A 79 9.22 12.65 -21.51
N ALA A 80 9.99 13.72 -21.38
CA ALA A 80 11.34 13.67 -20.82
C ALA A 80 11.31 13.34 -19.31
N ASP A 81 10.29 13.81 -18.59
CA ASP A 81 10.08 13.51 -17.17
C ASP A 81 9.64 12.06 -16.95
N ALA A 82 8.79 11.52 -17.83
CA ALA A 82 8.34 10.13 -17.83
C ALA A 82 9.38 9.13 -18.39
N SER A 83 10.68 9.38 -18.16
CA SER A 83 11.78 8.53 -18.63
C SER A 83 12.32 7.58 -17.57
N LEU A 84 12.66 6.37 -18.00
CA LEU A 84 13.26 5.30 -17.19
C LEU A 84 14.58 4.88 -17.83
N ARG A 85 15.69 5.12 -17.11
CA ARG A 85 17.00 4.56 -17.43
C ARG A 85 17.29 3.37 -16.51
N LEU A 86 17.25 2.19 -17.11
CA LEU A 86 17.44 0.88 -16.51
C LEU A 86 18.83 0.37 -16.85
N SER A 87 19.61 0.01 -15.84
CA SER A 87 20.97 -0.52 -15.99
C SER A 87 20.99 -1.97 -15.51
N LEU A 88 21.40 -2.88 -16.39
CA LEU A 88 21.45 -4.32 -16.12
C LEU A 88 22.89 -4.73 -15.82
N GLY A 89 23.09 -5.44 -14.71
CA GLY A 89 24.42 -5.86 -14.25
C GLY A 89 24.71 -7.32 -14.55
N GLU A 90 25.88 -7.77 -14.10
CA GLU A 90 26.23 -9.20 -14.07
C GLU A 90 25.31 -10.01 -13.15
N GLY A 91 24.81 -9.39 -12.07
CA GLY A 91 23.85 -10.02 -11.15
C GLY A 91 22.41 -10.03 -11.64
N SER A 92 22.09 -9.40 -12.78
CA SER A 92 20.72 -9.38 -13.29
C SER A 92 20.36 -10.72 -13.95
N CYS A 93 19.16 -11.22 -13.68
CA CYS A 93 18.64 -12.46 -14.27
C CYS A 93 17.32 -12.29 -15.04
N ASP A 94 16.93 -13.32 -15.77
CA ASP A 94 15.69 -13.35 -16.56
C ASP A 94 14.43 -13.10 -15.73
N ALA A 95 14.37 -13.69 -14.52
CA ALA A 95 13.23 -13.55 -13.64
C ALA A 95 13.05 -12.09 -13.17
N GLU A 96 14.14 -11.42 -12.81
CA GLU A 96 14.12 -10.00 -12.44
C GLU A 96 13.73 -9.10 -13.61
N VAL A 97 14.22 -9.40 -14.82
CA VAL A 97 13.83 -8.67 -16.04
C VAL A 97 12.33 -8.81 -16.30
N GLN A 98 11.79 -10.02 -16.21
CA GLN A 98 10.37 -10.28 -16.39
C GLN A 98 9.52 -9.57 -15.33
N ALA A 99 9.90 -9.69 -14.06
CA ALA A 99 9.20 -9.03 -12.96
C ALA A 99 9.25 -7.50 -13.08
N GLY A 100 10.43 -6.94 -13.42
CA GLY A 100 10.61 -5.51 -13.64
C GLY A 100 9.77 -4.98 -14.79
N ALA A 101 9.75 -5.69 -15.92
CA ALA A 101 8.92 -5.33 -17.07
C ALA A 101 7.43 -5.34 -16.72
N ALA A 102 6.94 -6.41 -16.09
CA ALA A 102 5.54 -6.55 -15.67
C ALA A 102 5.11 -5.42 -14.73
N ARG A 103 5.98 -5.03 -13.77
CA ARG A 103 5.72 -3.91 -12.85
C ARG A 103 5.63 -2.57 -13.57
N ILE A 104 6.56 -2.28 -14.49
CA ILE A 104 6.53 -1.04 -15.28
C ILE A 104 5.25 -0.96 -16.13
N ILE A 105 4.89 -2.05 -16.80
CA ILE A 105 3.68 -2.13 -17.63
C ILE A 105 2.43 -1.89 -16.76
N ALA A 106 2.31 -2.59 -15.64
CA ALA A 106 1.17 -2.43 -14.73
C ALA A 106 1.06 -0.99 -14.18
N ALA A 107 2.19 -0.38 -13.80
CA ALA A 107 2.21 1.00 -13.34
C ALA A 107 1.77 1.99 -14.44
N ALA A 108 2.30 1.83 -15.66
CA ALA A 108 1.94 2.68 -16.80
C ALA A 108 0.45 2.58 -17.14
N THR A 109 -0.10 1.36 -17.22
CA THR A 109 -1.53 1.14 -17.48
C THR A 109 -2.40 1.79 -16.41
N ARG A 110 -2.10 1.53 -15.13
CA ARG A 110 -2.88 2.09 -14.01
C ARG A 110 -2.91 3.62 -14.02
N LEU A 111 -1.78 4.25 -14.33
CA LEU A 111 -1.68 5.72 -14.38
C LEU A 111 -2.46 6.30 -15.56
N ARG A 112 -2.44 5.63 -16.72
CA ARG A 112 -3.23 6.03 -17.88
C ARG A 112 -4.73 5.87 -17.63
N ASP A 113 -5.15 4.78 -17.00
CA ASP A 113 -6.54 4.57 -16.62
C ASP A 113 -7.04 5.68 -15.68
N PHE A 114 -6.23 6.02 -14.67
CA PHE A 114 -6.54 7.12 -13.75
C PHE A 114 -6.65 8.47 -14.47
N ALA A 115 -5.72 8.79 -15.37
CA ALA A 115 -5.75 10.02 -16.15
C ALA A 115 -6.97 10.10 -17.10
N ALA A 116 -7.44 8.96 -17.60
CA ALA A 116 -8.62 8.85 -18.45
C ALA A 116 -9.96 8.91 -17.67
N GLY A 117 -9.92 9.01 -16.34
CA GLY A 117 -11.11 8.96 -15.50
C GLY A 117 -11.82 7.61 -15.54
N LEU A 118 -11.14 6.56 -16.05
CA LEU A 118 -11.65 5.21 -15.97
C LEU A 118 -11.64 4.80 -14.50
N PRO A 119 -12.73 4.19 -13.99
CA PRO A 119 -12.67 3.60 -12.67
C PRO A 119 -11.47 2.64 -12.66
N PRO A 120 -10.61 2.68 -11.62
CA PRO A 120 -9.49 1.75 -11.54
C PRO A 120 -10.05 0.34 -11.74
N PRO A 121 -9.35 -0.56 -12.46
CA PRO A 121 -9.81 -1.92 -12.65
C PRO A 121 -10.21 -2.48 -11.28
N ALA A 122 -11.36 -3.18 -11.23
CA ALA A 122 -11.82 -3.79 -10.00
C ALA A 122 -10.65 -4.58 -9.42
N VAL A 123 -10.15 -4.12 -8.27
CA VAL A 123 -8.92 -4.64 -7.69
C VAL A 123 -9.25 -5.98 -7.05
N THR A 124 -9.36 -7.02 -7.86
CA THR A 124 -9.37 -8.41 -7.40
C THR A 124 -7.92 -8.78 -7.13
N GLY A 125 -7.53 -8.75 -5.85
CA GLY A 125 -6.15 -9.02 -5.44
C GLY A 125 -5.24 -7.80 -5.54
N LEU A 126 -5.44 -6.80 -4.67
CA LEU A 126 -4.25 -6.22 -4.03
C LEU A 126 -3.69 -7.38 -3.20
N ASP A 127 -2.77 -8.15 -3.77
CA ASP A 127 -2.04 -9.15 -3.01
C ASP A 127 -1.10 -8.38 -2.08
N ASN A 128 -1.69 -7.89 -0.99
CA ASN A 128 -1.01 -7.49 0.22
C ASN A 128 0.35 -6.82 -0.05
N LEU A 129 0.31 -5.70 -0.77
CA LEU A 129 1.47 -5.02 -1.36
C LEU A 129 2.60 -4.74 -0.35
N TYR A 130 2.24 -4.69 0.93
CA TYR A 130 3.12 -4.35 2.04
C TYR A 130 3.48 -5.57 2.91
N GLY A 131 3.13 -6.78 2.50
CA GLY A 131 3.54 -8.03 3.15
C GLY A 131 2.96 -8.25 4.55
N TYR A 132 1.75 -7.76 4.84
CA TYR A 132 1.05 -8.05 6.10
C TYR A 132 0.72 -9.56 6.23
N SER A 133 0.21 -10.01 7.38
CA SER A 133 -0.34 -11.37 7.44
C SER A 133 -1.64 -11.45 6.61
N PRO A 134 -2.00 -12.64 6.09
CA PRO A 134 -3.32 -12.85 5.47
C PRO A 134 -4.47 -12.44 6.40
N ALA A 135 -4.34 -12.70 7.70
CA ALA A 135 -5.34 -12.38 8.71
C ALA A 135 -5.56 -10.86 8.89
N VAL A 136 -4.49 -10.06 8.82
CA VAL A 136 -4.59 -8.59 8.80
C VAL A 136 -5.21 -8.13 7.49
N TRP A 137 -4.70 -8.61 6.36
CA TRP A 137 -5.08 -8.09 5.06
C TRP A 137 -6.56 -8.32 4.75
N GLN A 138 -7.07 -9.53 5.03
CA GLN A 138 -8.48 -9.86 4.85
C GLN A 138 -9.40 -8.94 5.65
N ARG A 139 -9.11 -8.72 6.94
CA ARG A 139 -9.93 -7.85 7.81
C ARG A 139 -9.81 -6.37 7.48
N PHE A 140 -8.63 -5.94 7.04
CA PHE A 140 -8.44 -4.57 6.57
C PHE A 140 -9.30 -4.31 5.32
N CYS A 141 -9.34 -5.25 4.37
CA CYS A 141 -10.13 -5.10 3.14
C CYS A 141 -11.65 -5.26 3.36
N ALA A 142 -12.07 -6.15 4.26
CA ALA A 142 -13.47 -6.49 4.51
C ALA A 142 -14.02 -5.85 5.82
N ALA A 143 -13.56 -4.65 6.17
CA ALA A 143 -13.82 -4.01 7.45
C ALA A 143 -15.29 -3.55 7.65
N ASP A 144 -16.21 -4.49 7.86
CA ASP A 144 -17.66 -4.26 7.93
C ASP A 144 -18.13 -3.56 9.22
N ALA A 145 -17.32 -3.58 10.28
CA ALA A 145 -17.65 -2.95 11.55
C ALA A 145 -17.24 -1.46 11.62
N VAL A 146 -16.70 -0.89 10.53
CA VAL A 146 -16.33 0.54 10.50
C VAL A 146 -17.57 1.41 10.65
N GLY A 147 -17.54 2.34 11.59
CA GLY A 147 -18.62 3.28 11.85
C GLY A 147 -18.68 3.73 13.30
N SER A 148 -19.77 4.41 13.64
CA SER A 148 -20.05 4.87 15.00
C SER A 148 -21.44 4.41 15.44
N LEU A 149 -21.61 4.17 16.73
CA LEU A 149 -22.92 3.98 17.36
C LEU A 149 -23.28 5.23 18.15
N ALA A 150 -24.57 5.51 18.24
CA ALA A 150 -25.14 6.58 19.06
C ALA A 150 -26.49 6.10 19.63
N GLY A 151 -26.84 6.55 20.83
CA GLY A 151 -28.09 6.20 21.49
C GLY A 151 -27.89 5.72 22.92
N GLU A 152 -28.99 5.34 23.56
CA GLU A 152 -29.02 4.80 24.91
C GLU A 152 -28.33 3.42 24.97
N GLY A 153 -27.60 3.17 26.05
CA GLY A 153 -26.83 1.92 26.24
C GLY A 153 -25.59 1.79 25.35
N VAL A 154 -25.18 2.87 24.67
CA VAL A 154 -23.91 2.91 23.92
C VAL A 154 -22.78 3.39 24.83
N HIS A 155 -21.75 2.57 24.96
CA HIS A 155 -20.51 2.89 25.65
C HIS A 155 -19.40 3.02 24.62
N ALA A 156 -18.52 4.01 24.78
CA ALA A 156 -17.43 4.23 23.84
C ALA A 156 -16.11 4.39 24.57
N ALA A 157 -15.04 3.91 23.93
CA ALA A 157 -13.68 4.10 24.41
C ALA A 157 -12.77 4.46 23.24
N LYS A 158 -11.65 5.11 23.57
CA LYS A 158 -10.60 5.47 22.62
C LYS A 158 -9.22 5.17 23.19
N ALA A 159 -8.40 4.51 22.39
CA ALA A 159 -6.99 4.26 22.66
C ALA A 159 -6.13 4.97 21.61
N THR A 160 -4.93 5.40 21.99
CA THR A 160 -4.02 6.14 21.10
C THR A 160 -2.58 5.71 21.36
N SER A 161 -1.89 5.36 20.29
CA SER A 161 -0.44 5.18 20.27
C SER A 161 0.22 6.54 20.08
N ARG A 162 0.85 7.06 21.13
CA ARG A 162 1.58 8.34 21.05
C ARG A 162 2.85 8.27 20.20
N ALA A 163 3.37 7.07 19.95
CA ALA A 163 4.62 6.87 19.22
C ALA A 163 4.49 7.21 17.73
N ASP A 164 3.32 6.97 17.14
CA ASP A 164 3.06 7.13 15.70
C ASP A 164 1.76 7.88 15.40
N GLY A 165 1.02 8.32 16.43
CA GLY A 165 -0.23 9.06 16.30
C GLY A 165 -1.41 8.20 15.88
N ALA A 166 -1.25 6.87 15.81
CA ALA A 166 -2.35 5.96 15.51
C ALA A 166 -3.38 5.94 16.65
N TRP A 167 -4.65 5.78 16.31
CA TRP A 167 -5.72 5.70 17.30
C TRP A 167 -6.84 4.78 16.84
N LEU A 168 -7.52 4.18 17.83
CA LEU A 168 -8.73 3.38 17.67
C LEU A 168 -9.78 3.87 18.66
N GLU A 169 -11.01 3.99 18.18
CA GLU A 169 -12.19 4.29 18.96
C GLU A 169 -13.23 3.21 18.66
N ILE A 170 -13.88 2.68 19.69
CA ILE A 170 -14.94 1.69 19.54
C ILE A 170 -16.15 2.12 20.35
N GLY A 171 -17.32 2.02 19.73
CA GLY A 171 -18.62 2.13 20.38
C GLY A 171 -19.26 0.75 20.46
N VAL A 172 -19.78 0.40 21.63
CA VAL A 172 -20.49 -0.84 21.90
C VAL A 172 -21.88 -0.53 22.44
N GLN A 173 -22.91 -1.16 21.88
CA GLN A 173 -24.26 -1.09 22.42
C GLN A 173 -24.49 -2.30 23.33
N ILE A 174 -24.88 -2.06 24.56
CA ILE A 174 -25.09 -3.09 25.58
C ILE A 174 -26.58 -3.16 25.92
N THR A 175 -27.13 -4.36 25.95
CA THR A 175 -28.51 -4.62 26.38
C THR A 175 -28.52 -5.92 27.15
N GLN A 176 -29.10 -5.91 28.36
CA GLN A 176 -29.17 -7.09 29.23
C GLN A 176 -27.81 -7.79 29.39
N GLU A 177 -26.76 -7.01 29.72
CA GLU A 177 -25.39 -7.50 29.95
C GLU A 177 -24.72 -8.15 28.73
N ARG A 178 -25.27 -7.97 27.52
CA ARG A 178 -24.68 -8.44 26.26
C ARG A 178 -24.38 -7.31 25.32
N VAL A 179 -23.28 -7.43 24.58
CA VAL A 179 -22.95 -6.51 23.49
C VAL A 179 -23.78 -6.89 22.26
N VAL A 180 -24.76 -6.08 21.91
CA VAL A 180 -25.64 -6.33 20.75
C VAL A 180 -25.07 -5.78 19.44
N ALA A 181 -24.22 -4.76 19.52
CA ALA A 181 -23.52 -4.21 18.38
C ALA A 181 -22.18 -3.59 18.80
N ALA A 182 -21.17 -3.71 17.94
CA ALA A 182 -19.92 -2.98 18.05
C ALA A 182 -19.58 -2.30 16.71
N ARG A 183 -19.15 -1.04 16.76
CA ARG A 183 -18.63 -0.30 15.61
C ARG A 183 -17.38 0.45 16.01
N TYR A 184 -16.42 0.55 15.10
CA TYR A 184 -15.15 1.18 15.39
C TYR A 184 -14.76 2.23 14.34
N ARG A 185 -13.92 3.16 14.76
CA ARG A 185 -13.21 4.12 13.91
C ARG A 185 -11.74 4.09 14.27
N GLY A 186 -10.89 4.41 13.31
CA GLY A 186 -9.46 4.46 13.58
C GLY A 186 -8.70 5.19 12.50
N VAL A 187 -7.49 5.59 12.85
CA VAL A 187 -6.45 6.03 11.91
C VAL A 187 -5.18 5.30 12.30
N GLY A 188 -4.51 4.71 11.32
CA GLY A 188 -3.29 3.96 11.52
C GLY A 188 -2.96 3.11 10.31
N CYS A 189 -2.03 2.18 10.48
CA CYS A 189 -1.69 1.21 9.44
C CYS A 189 -2.78 0.12 9.31
N PRO A 190 -2.73 -0.73 8.25
CA PRO A 190 -3.65 -1.85 8.10
C PRO A 190 -3.80 -2.76 9.33
N VAL A 191 -2.72 -2.96 10.11
CA VAL A 191 -2.79 -3.72 11.37
C VAL A 191 -3.70 -3.04 12.39
N THR A 192 -3.64 -1.71 12.52
CA THR A 192 -4.51 -0.93 13.42
C THR A 192 -5.97 -1.14 13.08
N LEU A 193 -6.33 -1.01 11.80
CA LEU A 193 -7.73 -1.13 11.37
C LEU A 193 -8.22 -2.59 11.44
N ALA A 194 -7.37 -3.56 11.08
CA ALA A 194 -7.69 -4.97 11.22
C ALA A 194 -7.87 -5.38 12.69
N ALA A 195 -7.10 -4.79 13.62
CA ALA A 195 -7.24 -5.00 15.05
C ALA A 195 -8.56 -4.45 15.59
N GLY A 196 -8.99 -3.27 15.12
CA GLY A 196 -10.31 -2.71 15.43
C GLY A 196 -11.45 -3.59 14.91
N GLN A 197 -11.36 -4.05 13.65
CA GLN A 197 -12.33 -4.97 13.06
C GLN A 197 -12.40 -6.29 13.83
N TRP A 198 -11.26 -6.92 14.09
CA TRP A 198 -11.18 -8.17 14.84
C TRP A 198 -11.76 -8.03 16.24
N PHE A 199 -11.45 -6.94 16.94
CA PHE A 199 -11.97 -6.73 18.28
C PHE A 199 -13.48 -6.55 18.29
N ALA A 200 -14.03 -5.78 17.33
CA ALA A 200 -15.48 -5.65 17.15
C ALA A 200 -16.15 -7.01 16.88
N GLU A 201 -15.54 -7.89 16.07
CA GLU A 201 -16.01 -9.26 15.83
C GLU A 201 -16.04 -10.09 17.13
N GLN A 202 -14.98 -10.01 17.94
CA GLN A 202 -14.87 -10.84 19.15
C GLN A 202 -15.86 -10.45 20.25
N ILE A 203 -16.15 -9.17 20.38
CA ILE A 203 -17.02 -8.68 21.46
C ILE A 203 -18.50 -8.68 21.07
N THR A 204 -18.84 -8.64 19.78
CA THR A 204 -20.24 -8.64 19.34
C THR A 204 -20.92 -9.97 19.69
N GLY A 205 -22.05 -9.90 20.41
CA GLY A 205 -22.79 -11.06 20.90
C GLY A 205 -22.27 -11.65 22.21
N ALA A 206 -21.11 -11.19 22.69
CA ALA A 206 -20.51 -11.67 23.93
C ALA A 206 -21.22 -11.10 25.16
N ASP A 207 -21.14 -11.86 26.24
CA ASP A 207 -21.53 -11.43 27.58
C ASP A 207 -20.46 -10.52 28.17
N VAL A 208 -20.87 -9.36 28.69
CA VAL A 208 -19.96 -8.32 29.20
C VAL A 208 -19.06 -8.88 30.31
N SER A 209 -19.55 -9.82 31.13
CA SER A 209 -18.76 -10.44 32.20
C SER A 209 -17.54 -11.21 31.70
N THR A 210 -17.56 -11.68 30.45
CA THR A 210 -16.46 -12.46 29.86
C THR A 210 -15.37 -11.57 29.23
N LEU A 211 -15.64 -10.27 29.07
CA LEU A 211 -14.79 -9.34 28.34
C LEU A 211 -13.73 -8.64 29.20
N GLN A 212 -13.86 -8.71 30.53
CA GLN A 212 -12.90 -8.17 31.52
C GLN A 212 -11.67 -9.07 31.68
N ARG A 213 -10.86 -9.15 30.62
CA ARG A 213 -9.62 -9.93 30.61
C ARG A 213 -8.57 -9.25 29.72
N PRO A 214 -7.29 -9.66 29.78
CA PRO A 214 -6.27 -9.19 28.85
C PRO A 214 -6.57 -9.65 27.40
N TRP A 215 -6.33 -8.77 26.43
CA TRP A 215 -6.58 -9.00 25.00
C TRP A 215 -5.31 -8.99 24.14
N LEU A 216 -4.21 -8.46 24.68
CA LEU A 216 -2.95 -8.25 23.95
C LEU A 216 -2.47 -9.49 23.17
N LEU A 217 -2.45 -10.66 23.83
CA LEU A 217 -1.95 -11.88 23.20
C LEU A 217 -2.93 -12.47 22.18
N ASP A 218 -4.23 -12.33 22.43
CA ASP A 218 -5.26 -12.89 21.56
C ASP A 218 -5.28 -12.16 20.21
N VAL A 219 -5.28 -10.82 20.23
CA VAL A 219 -5.23 -10.04 18.99
C VAL A 219 -3.91 -10.25 18.24
N ARG A 220 -2.78 -10.34 18.96
CA ARG A 220 -1.47 -10.56 18.35
C ARG A 220 -1.40 -11.90 17.64
N ASN A 221 -1.92 -12.96 18.26
CA ASN A 221 -1.91 -14.30 17.71
C ASN A 221 -2.92 -14.44 16.57
N ALA A 222 -4.14 -13.92 16.74
CA ALA A 222 -5.19 -14.03 15.73
C ALA A 222 -4.89 -13.27 14.44
N LEU A 223 -4.15 -12.16 14.54
CA LEU A 223 -3.74 -11.36 13.40
C LEU A 223 -2.29 -11.59 12.98
N GLU A 224 -1.56 -12.49 13.64
CA GLU A 224 -0.14 -12.76 13.38
C GLU A 224 0.69 -11.45 13.35
N ILE A 225 0.47 -10.57 14.33
CA ILE A 225 1.09 -9.24 14.37
C ILE A 225 2.57 -9.39 14.68
N ALA A 226 3.41 -8.90 13.76
CA ALA A 226 4.86 -8.88 13.92
C ALA A 226 5.30 -8.00 15.11
N PRO A 227 6.42 -8.33 15.80
CA PRO A 227 6.87 -7.63 17.00
C PRO A 227 6.94 -6.10 16.87
N GLU A 228 7.39 -5.59 15.73
CA GLU A 228 7.52 -4.15 15.41
C GLU A 228 6.17 -3.41 15.32
N LYS A 229 5.06 -4.16 15.17
CA LYS A 229 3.69 -3.62 15.16
C LYS A 229 2.91 -3.94 16.44
N SER A 230 3.58 -4.40 17.50
CA SER A 230 2.93 -4.77 18.78
C SER A 230 2.13 -3.62 19.41
N HIS A 231 2.48 -2.35 19.14
CA HIS A 231 1.72 -1.19 19.62
C HIS A 231 0.26 -1.21 19.15
N CYS A 232 -0.04 -1.80 17.98
CA CYS A 232 -1.41 -1.98 17.50
C CYS A 232 -2.21 -2.95 18.37
N ALA A 233 -1.57 -4.01 18.85
CA ALA A 233 -2.18 -4.97 19.77
C ALA A 233 -2.38 -4.39 21.18
N VAL A 234 -1.41 -3.58 21.65
CA VAL A 234 -1.52 -2.86 22.92
C VAL A 234 -2.70 -1.88 22.89
N MET A 235 -2.93 -1.17 21.77
CA MET A 235 -4.09 -0.29 21.65
C MET A 235 -5.42 -1.02 21.85
N VAL A 236 -5.56 -2.27 21.40
CA VAL A 236 -6.79 -3.06 21.65
C VAL A 236 -6.93 -3.42 23.13
N ASP A 237 -5.83 -3.77 23.80
CA ASP A 237 -5.85 -4.04 25.24
C ASP A 237 -6.23 -2.79 26.04
N ASP A 238 -5.64 -1.64 25.71
CA ASP A 238 -5.97 -0.35 26.32
C ASP A 238 -7.43 0.05 26.06
N LEU A 239 -7.93 -0.20 24.85
CA LEU A 239 -9.31 0.05 24.45
C LEU A 239 -10.28 -0.80 25.26
N ALA A 240 -9.99 -2.10 25.42
CA ALA A 240 -10.81 -3.01 26.23
C ALA A 240 -10.81 -2.59 27.70
N ARG A 241 -9.66 -2.21 28.25
CA ARG A 241 -9.57 -1.67 29.61
C ARG A 241 -10.39 -0.39 29.76
N ALA A 242 -10.31 0.53 28.81
CA ALA A 242 -11.07 1.76 28.84
C ALA A 242 -12.59 1.51 28.75
N LEU A 243 -13.03 0.55 27.92
CA LEU A 243 -14.44 0.15 27.84
C LEU A 243 -14.97 -0.44 29.15
N TRP A 244 -14.20 -1.32 29.79
CA TRP A 244 -14.71 -2.14 30.89
C TRP A 244 -14.24 -1.72 32.28
N SER A 245 -13.41 -0.68 32.39
CA SER A 245 -12.95 -0.11 33.68
C SER A 245 -13.99 0.78 34.35
N THR A 246 -15.02 1.20 33.62
CA THR A 246 -16.15 1.95 34.19
C THR A 246 -17.35 1.00 34.22
N PRO A 247 -17.84 0.55 35.39
CA PRO A 247 -19.08 -0.22 35.44
C PRO A 247 -20.22 0.62 34.84
N PRO A 248 -21.17 0.00 34.12
CA PRO A 248 -22.33 0.70 33.56
C PRO A 248 -23.18 1.37 34.63
#